data_AF-R9AF18-F1
#
_entry.id   AF-R9AF18-F1
#
_cell.length_a   1.000
_cell.length_b   1.000
_cell.length_c   1.000
_cell.angle_alpha   90.00
_cell.angle_beta   90.00
_cell.angle_gamma   90.00
#
_symmetry.space_group_name_H-M   'P 1'
#
loop_
_entity.id
_entity.type
_entity.pdbx_description
1 polymer ?
#
loop_
_entity_poly.entity_id
_entity_poly.type
_entity_poly.pdbx_seq_one_letter_code
_entity_poly.pdbx_strand_id
1 'polypeptide(L)'
;MEIHSLTHIAGMGTSHLEYGFPSTHSTTAVAQALVLKQWLDESDMSDTVKVGLHLLLIIATSSVVFGRFYCGMHSSLDCIGGVITGYLIYTTRSLFGPSYQVFISNTSWFTPLSLTVVCLYAIHAHVEPAEDNPAFEDSVAFISVFLGNGIGEWFANTNGYGHSTYFVTKLQGWEWYLASLLKYPLGVGMIFLTRLLTKPFMQVSLPPMFRLLHRVVTLPNRREFVPATEYTDYRNSNDKLDPVPSVVDLRQLQQRKEDAAQTPQPLPERFSGRHYDAEVMTRVVAYAAMGFVGTIVSPIVFEKLGWGLY
;
A
#
# COMPACT_ATOMS: atom_id res chain seq x y z
N MET A 1 -32.63 -6.19 -31.30
CA MET A 1 -31.81 -7.42 -31.19
C MET A 1 -30.34 -7.05 -31.24
N GLU A 2 -29.86 -6.09 -30.44
CA GLU A 2 -28.44 -5.66 -30.50
C GLU A 2 -28.01 -4.75 -29.33
N ILE A 3 -28.41 -5.06 -28.09
CA ILE A 3 -27.91 -4.33 -26.89
C ILE A 3 -27.33 -5.30 -25.84
N HIS A 4 -27.48 -6.62 -26.01
CA HIS A 4 -27.06 -7.61 -25.03
C HIS A 4 -25.62 -8.13 -25.19
N SER A 5 -24.87 -7.67 -26.19
CA SER A 5 -23.57 -8.27 -26.53
C SER A 5 -22.34 -7.53 -25.99
N LEU A 6 -22.50 -6.42 -25.27
CA LEU A 6 -21.37 -5.64 -24.72
C LEU A 6 -21.07 -5.93 -23.24
N THR A 7 -21.90 -6.70 -22.56
CA THR A 7 -21.71 -7.07 -21.13
C THR A 7 -20.83 -8.31 -20.92
N HIS A 8 -20.34 -8.96 -21.97
CA HIS A 8 -19.62 -10.24 -21.87
C HIS A 8 -18.08 -10.15 -21.87
N ILE A 9 -17.49 -8.96 -21.83
CA ILE A 9 -16.02 -8.78 -21.74
C ILE A 9 -15.65 -8.15 -20.38
N ALA A 10 -16.17 -8.71 -19.28
CA ALA A 10 -15.78 -8.35 -17.91
C ALA A 10 -14.98 -9.49 -17.28
N GLY A 11 -13.81 -9.76 -17.84
CA GLY A 11 -12.78 -10.53 -17.17
C GLY A 11 -11.95 -9.60 -16.33
N MET A 12 -12.07 -9.68 -15.00
CA MET A 12 -10.99 -9.56 -13.99
C MET A 12 -11.61 -9.50 -12.58
N GLY A 13 -11.04 -10.27 -11.64
CA GLY A 13 -11.61 -10.58 -10.32
C GLY A 13 -11.89 -9.36 -9.44
N THR A 14 -12.83 -9.52 -8.49
CA THR A 14 -13.23 -8.63 -7.35
C THR A 14 -13.37 -7.12 -7.58
N SER A 15 -12.97 -6.59 -8.73
CA SER A 15 -12.93 -5.17 -9.09
C SER A 15 -14.32 -4.62 -9.40
N HIS A 16 -15.34 -5.48 -9.49
CA HIS A 16 -16.74 -5.09 -9.61
C HIS A 16 -17.35 -4.69 -8.23
N LEU A 17 -16.60 -4.85 -7.13
CA LEU A 17 -17.03 -4.43 -5.78
C LEU A 17 -16.38 -3.09 -5.35
N GLU A 18 -15.43 -2.56 -6.12
CA GLU A 18 -14.83 -1.26 -5.85
C GLU A 18 -15.67 -0.14 -6.48
N TYR A 19 -15.84 0.97 -5.76
CA TYR A 19 -16.41 2.17 -6.37
C TYR A 19 -15.52 2.63 -7.52
N GLY A 20 -16.09 2.78 -8.72
CA GLY A 20 -15.33 3.09 -9.92
C GLY A 20 -14.65 4.46 -9.92
N PHE A 21 -15.14 5.42 -9.14
CA PHE A 21 -14.69 6.81 -9.14
C PHE A 21 -14.10 7.23 -7.77
N PRO A 22 -12.91 7.86 -7.72
CA PRO A 22 -11.91 8.00 -8.78
C PRO A 22 -11.07 6.72 -8.96
N SER A 23 -10.46 6.53 -10.14
CA SER A 23 -9.61 5.35 -10.39
C SER A 23 -8.33 5.38 -9.53
N THR A 24 -8.21 4.42 -8.61
CA THR A 24 -7.07 4.27 -7.67
C THR A 24 -5.75 4.01 -8.39
N HIS A 25 -5.76 3.15 -9.41
CA HIS A 25 -4.58 2.86 -10.21
C HIS A 25 -4.10 4.05 -11.04
N SER A 26 -5.04 4.84 -11.58
CA SER A 26 -4.68 6.07 -12.27
C SER A 26 -4.11 7.10 -11.29
N THR A 27 -4.72 7.21 -10.10
CA THR A 27 -4.28 8.09 -9.02
C THR A 27 -2.86 7.78 -8.57
N THR A 28 -2.57 6.51 -8.26
CA THR A 28 -1.26 6.09 -7.76
C THR A 28 -0.18 6.19 -8.83
N ALA A 29 -0.47 5.79 -10.07
CA ALA A 29 0.47 5.90 -11.18
C ALA A 29 0.89 7.36 -11.44
N VAL A 30 -0.07 8.29 -11.47
CA VAL A 30 0.21 9.72 -11.67
C VAL A 30 0.97 10.31 -10.49
N ALA A 31 0.56 10.03 -9.25
CA ALA A 31 1.24 10.55 -8.06
C ALA A 31 2.71 10.06 -7.99
N GLN A 32 2.95 8.77 -8.23
CA GLN A 32 4.30 8.20 -8.26
C GLN A 32 5.13 8.76 -9.41
N ALA A 33 4.54 8.90 -10.60
CA ALA A 33 5.25 9.48 -11.74
C ALA A 33 5.66 10.93 -11.49
N LEU A 34 4.83 11.75 -10.85
CA LEU A 34 5.20 13.13 -10.52
C LEU A 34 6.35 13.20 -9.51
N VAL A 35 6.37 12.30 -8.51
CA VAL A 35 7.51 12.19 -7.57
C VAL A 35 8.78 11.74 -8.28
N LEU A 36 8.71 10.72 -9.14
CA LEU A 36 9.85 10.26 -9.93
C LEU A 36 10.38 11.32 -10.88
N LYS A 37 9.47 12.10 -11.49
CA LYS A 37 9.82 13.25 -12.33
C LYS A 37 10.60 14.28 -11.53
N GLN A 38 10.12 14.64 -10.32
CA GLN A 38 10.82 15.59 -9.45
C GLN A 38 12.25 15.11 -9.15
N TRP A 39 12.42 13.84 -8.76
CA TRP A 39 13.76 13.28 -8.49
C TRP A 39 14.65 13.23 -9.73
N LEU A 40 14.08 12.96 -10.91
CA LEU A 40 14.81 12.98 -12.17
C LEU A 40 15.28 14.40 -12.53
N ASP A 41 14.45 15.41 -12.31
CA ASP A 41 14.81 16.82 -12.53
C ASP A 41 15.97 17.24 -11.62
N GLU A 42 15.95 16.82 -10.35
CA GLU A 42 16.97 17.10 -9.32
C GLU A 42 18.28 16.31 -9.52
N SER A 43 18.30 15.27 -10.36
CA SER A 43 19.49 14.44 -10.58
C SER A 43 20.59 15.11 -11.41
N ASP A 44 21.86 14.73 -11.19
CA ASP A 44 23.03 15.24 -11.95
C ASP A 44 23.22 14.57 -13.34
N MET A 45 22.16 14.00 -13.91
CA MET A 45 22.23 13.28 -15.19
C MET A 45 22.30 14.22 -16.41
N SER A 46 22.87 13.75 -17.52
CA SER A 46 22.87 14.48 -18.80
C SER A 46 21.45 14.73 -19.32
N ASP A 47 21.23 15.92 -19.88
CA ASP A 47 19.93 16.35 -20.43
C ASP A 47 19.33 15.36 -21.44
N THR A 48 20.15 14.74 -22.29
CA THR A 48 19.69 13.73 -23.24
C THR A 48 19.08 12.51 -22.54
N VAL A 49 19.69 12.07 -21.45
CA VAL A 49 19.20 10.94 -20.65
C VAL A 49 17.94 11.33 -19.89
N LYS A 50 17.89 12.55 -19.34
CA LYS A 50 16.68 13.10 -18.68
C LYS A 50 15.50 13.13 -19.65
N VAL A 51 15.69 13.62 -20.87
CA VAL A 51 14.63 13.63 -21.90
C VAL A 51 14.14 12.22 -22.21
N GLY A 52 15.05 11.26 -22.40
CA GLY A 52 14.69 9.86 -22.64
C GLY A 52 13.89 9.24 -21.49
N LEU A 53 14.30 9.48 -20.25
CA LEU A 53 13.61 8.97 -19.06
C LEU A 53 12.26 9.67 -18.83
N HIS A 54 12.14 10.96 -19.12
CA HIS A 54 10.85 11.68 -19.10
C HIS A 54 9.86 11.10 -20.11
N LEU A 55 10.31 10.82 -21.33
CA LEU A 55 9.46 10.18 -22.34
C LEU A 55 9.02 8.79 -21.91
N LEU A 56 9.93 7.98 -21.35
CA LEU A 56 9.61 6.66 -20.81
C LEU A 56 8.57 6.74 -19.68
N LEU A 57 8.74 7.70 -18.77
CA LEU A 57 7.83 7.91 -17.65
C LEU A 57 6.42 8.32 -18.14
N ILE A 58 6.34 9.19 -19.15
CA ILE A 58 5.07 9.57 -19.78
C ILE A 58 4.41 8.37 -20.44
N ILE A 59 5.16 7.56 -21.20
CA ILE A 59 4.64 6.35 -21.86
C ILE A 59 4.15 5.34 -20.83
N ALA A 60 4.94 5.06 -19.79
CA ALA A 60 4.58 4.11 -18.74
C ALA A 60 3.32 4.56 -17.98
N THR A 61 3.25 5.84 -17.58
CA THR A 61 2.09 6.38 -16.87
C THR A 61 0.84 6.37 -17.75
N SER A 62 0.97 6.81 -19.00
CA SER A 62 -0.13 6.81 -19.98
C SER A 62 -0.60 5.38 -20.28
N SER A 63 0.32 4.42 -20.33
CA SER A 63 0.00 3.00 -20.53
C SER A 63 -0.83 2.43 -19.36
N VAL A 64 -0.54 2.80 -18.11
CA VAL A 64 -1.35 2.35 -16.97
C VAL A 64 -2.75 2.97 -17.00
N VAL A 65 -2.86 4.28 -17.24
CA VAL A 65 -4.16 4.97 -17.32
C VAL A 65 -4.99 4.44 -18.49
N PHE A 66 -4.39 4.33 -19.67
CA PHE A 66 -5.08 3.78 -20.84
C PHE A 66 -5.38 2.30 -20.68
N GLY A 67 -4.53 1.53 -19.98
CA GLY A 67 -4.78 0.13 -19.66
C GLY A 67 -6.06 -0.06 -18.82
N ARG A 68 -6.37 0.87 -17.92
CA ARG A 68 -7.62 0.84 -17.13
C ARG A 68 -8.85 1.08 -18.00
N PHE A 69 -8.73 1.98 -18.97
CA PHE A 69 -9.76 2.22 -19.98
C PHE A 69 -9.91 1.02 -20.94
N TYR A 70 -8.81 0.49 -21.44
CA TYR A 70 -8.78 -0.61 -22.42
C TYR A 70 -9.34 -1.92 -21.86
N CYS A 71 -8.99 -2.26 -20.62
CA CYS A 71 -9.52 -3.47 -19.97
C CYS A 71 -10.99 -3.33 -19.53
N GLY A 72 -11.65 -2.19 -19.79
CA GLY A 72 -13.05 -1.96 -19.42
C GLY A 72 -13.30 -1.89 -17.90
N MET A 73 -12.24 -1.69 -17.11
CA MET A 73 -12.30 -1.73 -15.64
C MET A 73 -12.73 -0.38 -15.03
N HIS A 74 -12.61 0.72 -15.79
CA HIS A 74 -12.99 2.07 -15.39
C HIS A 74 -13.51 2.86 -16.58
N SER A 75 -14.44 3.78 -16.33
CA SER A 75 -14.86 4.75 -17.32
C SER A 75 -13.77 5.81 -17.58
N SER A 76 -13.91 6.57 -18.67
CA SER A 76 -13.01 7.69 -18.95
C SER A 76 -13.06 8.76 -17.86
N LEU A 77 -14.22 9.01 -17.26
CA LEU A 77 -14.39 9.95 -16.14
C LEU A 77 -13.66 9.49 -14.88
N ASP A 78 -13.68 8.19 -14.59
CA ASP A 78 -12.96 7.60 -13.46
C ASP A 78 -11.45 7.77 -13.59
N CYS A 79 -10.94 7.59 -14.81
CA CYS A 79 -9.53 7.78 -15.13
C CYS A 79 -9.14 9.26 -15.02
N ILE A 80 -9.95 10.19 -15.55
CA ILE A 80 -9.72 11.64 -15.42
C ILE A 80 -9.74 12.07 -13.95
N GLY A 81 -10.75 11.61 -13.18
CA GLY A 81 -10.84 11.85 -11.74
C GLY A 81 -9.61 11.32 -10.99
N GLY A 82 -9.11 10.14 -11.38
CA GLY A 82 -7.89 9.58 -10.84
C GLY A 82 -6.64 10.42 -11.16
N VAL A 83 -6.48 10.90 -12.39
CA VAL A 83 -5.37 11.79 -12.78
C VAL A 83 -5.39 13.08 -11.97
N ILE A 84 -6.56 13.71 -11.83
CA ILE A 84 -6.73 14.93 -11.03
C ILE A 84 -6.38 14.66 -9.57
N THR A 85 -6.90 13.57 -8.99
CA THR A 85 -6.63 13.18 -7.61
C THR A 85 -5.14 12.92 -7.38
N GLY A 86 -4.47 12.23 -8.31
CA GLY A 86 -3.03 11.96 -8.24
C GLY A 86 -2.19 13.24 -8.25
N TYR A 87 -2.56 14.21 -9.10
CA TYR A 87 -1.93 15.53 -9.13
C TYR A 87 -2.15 16.32 -7.83
N LEU A 88 -3.36 16.26 -7.26
CA LEU A 88 -3.67 16.90 -5.97
C LEU A 88 -2.85 16.29 -4.82
N ILE A 89 -2.68 14.97 -4.79
CA ILE A 89 -1.84 14.28 -3.80
C ILE A 89 -0.39 14.76 -3.91
N TYR A 90 0.16 14.79 -5.12
CA TYR A 90 1.52 15.30 -5.36
C TYR A 90 1.66 16.76 -4.91
N THR A 91 0.72 17.63 -5.30
CA THR A 91 0.76 19.06 -4.95
C THR A 91 0.70 19.25 -3.43
N THR A 92 -0.19 18.53 -2.77
CA THR A 92 -0.30 18.54 -1.30
C THR A 92 1.00 18.08 -0.66
N ARG A 93 1.59 16.97 -1.15
CA ARG A 93 2.90 16.51 -0.69
C ARG A 93 3.97 17.59 -0.86
N SER A 94 4.04 18.26 -1.99
CA SER A 94 5.08 19.27 -2.24
C SER A 94 4.90 20.52 -1.38
N LEU A 95 3.66 20.93 -1.10
CA LEU A 95 3.37 22.08 -0.22
C LEU A 95 3.66 21.77 1.26
N PHE A 96 3.27 20.60 1.75
CA PHE A 96 3.46 20.21 3.15
C PHE A 96 4.81 19.53 3.43
N GLY A 97 5.54 19.13 2.38
CA GLY A 97 6.80 18.40 2.46
C GLY A 97 7.86 19.08 3.32
N PRO A 98 8.16 20.38 3.14
CA PRO A 98 9.15 21.08 3.96
C PRO A 98 8.77 21.09 5.45
N SER A 99 7.49 21.35 5.76
CA SER A 99 6.99 21.34 7.14
C SER A 99 7.07 19.95 7.77
N TYR A 100 6.77 18.91 6.98
CA TYR A 100 6.90 17.52 7.42
C TYR A 100 8.36 17.16 7.72
N GLN A 101 9.31 17.56 6.87
CA GLN A 101 10.75 17.32 7.11
C GLN A 101 11.25 18.01 8.39
N VAL A 102 10.83 19.25 8.64
CA VAL A 102 11.15 19.96 9.90
C VAL A 102 10.53 19.25 11.10
N PHE A 103 9.29 18.77 10.98
CA PHE A 103 8.65 18.00 12.04
C PHE A 103 9.41 16.70 12.37
N ILE A 104 9.76 15.90 11.35
CA ILE A 104 10.44 14.60 11.50
C ILE A 104 11.90 14.71 11.93
N SER A 105 12.58 15.81 11.58
CA SER A 105 13.96 16.06 12.02
C SER A 105 14.08 16.39 13.52
N ASN A 106 12.97 16.62 14.22
CA ASN A 106 12.99 16.77 15.68
C ASN A 106 13.28 15.42 16.37
N THR A 107 14.33 15.37 17.18
CA THR A 107 14.76 14.17 17.94
C THR A 107 13.89 13.85 19.16
N SER A 108 12.86 14.67 19.44
CA SER A 108 11.96 14.44 20.56
C SER A 108 11.07 13.22 20.34
N TRP A 109 10.81 12.45 21.40
CA TRP A 109 9.82 11.36 21.42
C TRP A 109 8.39 11.83 21.16
N PHE A 110 8.13 13.14 21.25
CA PHE A 110 6.84 13.72 20.87
C PHE A 110 6.52 13.50 19.38
N THR A 111 7.52 13.50 18.51
CA THR A 111 7.37 13.33 17.05
C THR A 111 6.72 11.99 16.68
N PRO A 112 7.29 10.83 17.05
CA PRO A 112 6.67 9.54 16.72
C PRO A 112 5.33 9.34 17.44
N LEU A 113 5.19 9.81 18.69
CA LEU A 113 3.94 9.67 19.45
C LEU A 113 2.78 10.43 18.79
N SER A 114 2.99 11.70 18.45
CA SER A 114 1.98 12.52 17.79
C SER A 114 1.66 12.00 16.39
N LEU A 115 2.67 11.51 15.64
CA LEU A 115 2.45 10.86 14.34
C LEU A 115 1.57 9.61 14.48
N THR A 116 1.85 8.73 15.47
CA THR A 116 1.01 7.56 15.75
C THR A 116 -0.42 7.96 16.08
N VAL A 117 -0.63 8.95 16.94
CA VAL A 117 -1.98 9.42 17.32
C VAL A 117 -2.73 9.95 16.10
N VAL A 118 -2.10 10.77 15.27
CA VAL A 118 -2.72 11.33 14.05
C VAL A 118 -3.07 10.24 13.05
N CYS A 119 -2.18 9.26 12.82
CA CYS A 119 -2.45 8.15 11.90
C CYS A 119 -3.57 7.24 12.40
N LEU A 120 -3.59 6.90 13.69
CA LEU A 120 -4.68 6.11 14.29
C LEU A 120 -6.00 6.87 14.26
N TYR A 121 -5.98 8.19 14.52
CA TYR A 121 -7.16 9.04 14.37
C TYR A 121 -7.64 9.08 12.92
N ALA A 122 -6.74 9.19 11.93
CA ALA A 122 -7.10 9.19 10.51
C ALA A 122 -7.75 7.87 10.08
N ILE A 123 -7.28 6.73 10.58
CA ILE A 123 -7.92 5.42 10.36
C ILE A 123 -9.30 5.39 11.01
N HIS A 124 -9.43 5.89 12.24
CA HIS A 124 -10.71 5.91 12.95
C HIS A 124 -11.73 6.85 12.29
N ALA A 125 -11.28 8.01 11.82
CA ALA A 125 -12.08 9.00 11.12
C ALA A 125 -12.39 8.62 9.67
N HIS A 126 -11.74 7.57 9.14
CA HIS A 126 -12.01 7.08 7.81
C HIS A 126 -13.47 6.61 7.72
N VAL A 127 -14.18 7.16 6.73
CA VAL A 127 -15.58 6.81 6.50
C VAL A 127 -15.63 5.35 6.07
N GLU A 128 -16.51 4.57 6.71
CA GLU A 128 -16.74 3.20 6.29
C GLU A 128 -17.58 3.19 5.01
N PRO A 129 -17.21 2.37 4.01
CA PRO A 129 -18.03 2.21 2.84
C PRO A 129 -19.37 1.56 3.22
N ALA A 130 -20.43 1.86 2.46
CA ALA A 130 -21.76 1.32 2.72
C ALA A 130 -21.85 -0.19 2.41
N GLU A 131 -20.94 -0.71 1.60
CA GLU A 131 -20.77 -2.12 1.26
C GLU A 131 -19.30 -2.50 1.50
N ASP A 132 -19.07 -3.74 1.91
CA ASP A 132 -17.71 -4.26 2.12
C ASP A 132 -16.93 -4.22 0.80
N ASN A 133 -15.92 -3.35 0.75
CA ASN A 133 -15.03 -3.22 -0.39
C ASN A 133 -13.56 -3.21 0.08
N PRO A 134 -12.62 -3.63 -0.77
CA PRO A 134 -11.20 -3.66 -0.41
C PRO A 134 -10.60 -2.25 -0.19
N ALA A 135 -11.29 -1.17 -0.57
CA ALA A 135 -10.74 0.18 -0.48
C ALA A 135 -10.51 0.66 0.96
N PHE A 136 -11.30 0.16 1.92
CA PHE A 136 -11.04 0.42 3.35
C PHE A 136 -9.71 -0.23 3.78
N GLU A 137 -9.49 -1.49 3.40
CA GLU A 137 -8.26 -2.21 3.74
C GLU A 137 -7.01 -1.55 3.13
N ASP A 138 -7.13 -1.10 1.88
CA ASP A 138 -6.08 -0.35 1.18
C ASP A 138 -5.77 0.98 1.89
N SER A 139 -6.79 1.70 2.34
CA SER A 139 -6.62 2.97 3.07
C SER A 139 -5.91 2.77 4.40
N VAL A 140 -6.27 1.71 5.15
CA VAL A 140 -5.55 1.31 6.37
C VAL A 140 -4.10 0.98 6.05
N ALA A 141 -3.84 0.24 4.96
CA ALA A 141 -2.48 -0.09 4.53
C ALA A 141 -1.66 1.16 4.21
N PHE A 142 -2.20 2.11 3.44
CA PHE A 142 -1.49 3.35 3.08
C PHE A 142 -1.13 4.20 4.31
N ILE A 143 -2.08 4.44 5.22
CA ILE A 143 -1.85 5.24 6.44
C ILE A 143 -0.81 4.56 7.33
N SER A 144 -0.85 3.23 7.40
CA SER A 144 0.05 2.45 8.24
C SER A 144 1.47 2.41 7.69
N VAL A 145 1.65 2.24 6.37
CA VAL A 145 2.97 2.36 5.72
C VAL A 145 3.53 3.77 5.91
N PHE A 146 2.68 4.81 5.80
CA PHE A 146 3.09 6.19 6.07
C PHE A 146 3.58 6.39 7.50
N LEU A 147 2.87 5.85 8.49
CA LEU A 147 3.31 5.84 9.89
C LEU A 147 4.67 5.15 10.06
N GLY A 148 4.83 3.98 9.44
CA GLY A 148 6.08 3.21 9.45
C GLY A 148 7.27 3.98 8.87
N ASN A 149 7.06 4.64 7.74
CA ASN A 149 8.07 5.47 7.08
C ASN A 149 8.48 6.65 7.98
N GLY A 150 7.51 7.35 8.58
CA GLY A 150 7.79 8.51 9.45
C GLY A 150 8.51 8.13 10.74
N ILE A 151 8.13 7.00 11.38
CA ILE A 151 8.87 6.47 12.54
C ILE A 151 10.28 6.04 12.12
N GLY A 152 10.42 5.42 10.94
CA GLY A 152 11.72 5.05 10.37
C GLY A 152 12.63 6.26 10.19
N GLU A 153 12.12 7.32 9.55
CA GLU A 153 12.87 8.54 9.29
C GLU A 153 13.26 9.27 10.60
N TRP A 154 12.35 9.34 11.58
CA TRP A 154 12.66 9.86 12.91
C TRP A 154 13.74 9.03 13.62
N PHE A 155 13.66 7.69 13.54
CA PHE A 155 14.66 6.80 14.12
C PHE A 155 16.03 6.99 13.44
N ALA A 156 16.05 7.20 12.12
CA ALA A 156 17.26 7.50 11.38
C ALA A 156 17.90 8.80 11.86
N ASN A 157 17.11 9.87 11.97
CA ASN A 157 17.58 11.18 12.40
C ASN A 157 18.11 11.16 13.84
N THR A 158 17.45 10.41 14.73
CA THR A 158 17.83 10.34 16.15
C THR A 158 19.10 9.51 16.38
N ASN A 159 19.30 8.44 15.62
CA ASN A 159 20.44 7.52 15.80
C ASN A 159 21.59 7.74 14.81
N GLY A 160 21.51 8.77 13.97
CA GLY A 160 22.56 9.10 13.00
C GLY A 160 22.59 8.20 11.75
N TYR A 161 21.48 7.55 11.41
CA TYR A 161 21.29 6.84 10.13
C TYR A 161 20.69 7.74 9.05
N GLY A 162 20.96 9.04 9.09
CA GLY A 162 20.43 10.00 8.10
C GLY A 162 21.00 9.76 6.71
N HIS A 163 20.22 10.08 5.66
CA HIS A 163 20.62 9.82 4.27
C HIS A 163 21.98 10.43 3.91
N SER A 164 22.26 11.63 4.45
CA SER A 164 23.50 12.39 4.25
C SER A 164 24.71 11.93 5.07
N THR A 165 24.52 11.06 6.07
CA THR A 165 25.57 10.74 7.05
C THR A 165 26.00 9.27 7.03
N TYR A 166 25.05 8.35 6.84
CA TYR A 166 25.34 6.91 6.94
C TYR A 166 25.52 6.22 5.58
N PHE A 167 24.90 6.73 4.52
CA PHE A 167 24.99 6.14 3.18
C PHE A 167 26.05 6.86 2.37
N VAL A 168 27.29 6.36 2.45
CA VAL A 168 28.48 7.02 1.89
C VAL A 168 29.09 6.23 0.73
N THR A 169 28.67 4.99 0.51
CA THR A 169 29.23 4.14 -0.53
C THR A 169 28.83 4.61 -1.93
N LYS A 170 29.82 5.03 -2.72
CA LYS A 170 29.64 5.49 -4.11
C LYS A 170 30.11 4.43 -5.10
N LEU A 171 29.19 3.73 -5.74
CA LEU A 171 29.48 2.88 -6.89
C LEU A 171 29.45 3.74 -8.15
N GLN A 172 30.54 3.77 -8.94
CA GLN A 172 30.69 4.65 -10.12
C GLN A 172 30.82 3.87 -11.45
N GLY A 173 30.76 2.54 -11.43
CA GLY A 173 30.98 1.67 -12.60
C GLY A 173 29.84 0.69 -12.90
N TRP A 174 30.15 -0.40 -13.60
CA TRP A 174 29.21 -1.50 -13.91
C TRP A 174 28.54 -2.09 -12.65
N GLU A 175 29.25 -2.03 -11.52
CA GLU A 175 28.77 -2.45 -10.19
C GLU A 175 27.55 -1.64 -9.75
N TRP A 176 27.45 -0.36 -10.10
CA TRP A 176 26.28 0.46 -9.80
C TRP A 176 25.04 -0.04 -10.54
N TYR A 177 25.20 -0.39 -11.83
CA TYR A 177 24.10 -0.92 -12.63
C TYR A 177 23.64 -2.27 -12.10
N LEU A 178 24.58 -3.15 -11.74
CA LEU A 178 24.25 -4.46 -11.16
C LEU A 178 23.61 -4.32 -9.77
N ALA A 179 24.16 -3.47 -8.90
CA ALA A 179 23.59 -3.21 -7.59
C ALA A 179 22.18 -2.62 -7.71
N SER A 180 21.95 -1.67 -8.61
CA SER A 180 20.63 -1.09 -8.85
C SER A 180 19.61 -2.12 -9.35
N LEU A 181 20.03 -3.03 -10.24
CA LEU A 181 19.20 -4.12 -10.72
C LEU A 181 18.84 -5.11 -9.60
N LEU A 182 19.77 -5.41 -8.69
CA LEU A 182 19.56 -6.35 -7.59
C LEU A 182 18.86 -5.73 -6.36
N LYS A 183 18.95 -4.41 -6.18
CA LYS A 183 18.26 -3.68 -5.10
C LYS A 183 16.75 -3.87 -5.15
N TYR A 184 16.15 -3.80 -6.35
CA TYR A 184 14.72 -3.96 -6.52
C TYR A 184 14.20 -5.31 -6.01
N PRO A 185 14.66 -6.48 -6.52
CA PRO A 185 14.19 -7.77 -6.04
C PRO A 185 14.56 -8.06 -4.58
N LEU A 186 15.73 -7.60 -4.09
CA LEU A 186 16.08 -7.76 -2.67
C LEU A 186 15.18 -6.92 -1.76
N GLY A 187 14.91 -5.67 -2.13
CA GLY A 187 14.00 -4.78 -1.40
C GLY A 187 12.60 -5.36 -1.32
N VAL A 188 12.07 -5.80 -2.46
CA VAL A 188 10.78 -6.51 -2.52
C VAL A 188 10.80 -7.77 -1.65
N GLY A 189 11.87 -8.57 -1.73
CA GLY A 189 12.06 -9.76 -0.90
C GLY A 189 12.05 -9.45 0.61
N MET A 190 12.71 -8.37 1.05
CA MET A 190 12.71 -7.94 2.45
C MET A 190 11.32 -7.50 2.93
N ILE A 191 10.55 -6.81 2.09
CA ILE A 191 9.16 -6.43 2.40
C ILE A 191 8.29 -7.69 2.54
N PHE A 192 8.39 -8.64 1.60
CA PHE A 192 7.66 -9.91 1.69
C PHE A 192 8.06 -10.73 2.92
N LEU A 193 9.35 -10.77 3.25
CA LEU A 193 9.83 -11.45 4.45
C LEU A 193 9.25 -10.79 5.71
N THR A 194 9.20 -9.45 5.75
CA THR A 194 8.59 -8.71 6.85
C THR A 194 7.10 -9.06 6.99
N ARG A 195 6.38 -9.15 5.87
CA ARG A 195 4.98 -9.60 5.86
C ARG A 195 4.82 -11.03 6.40
N LEU A 196 5.72 -11.93 5.99
CA LEU A 196 5.70 -13.34 6.40
C LEU A 196 6.00 -13.52 7.90
N LEU A 197 6.92 -12.71 8.45
CA LEU A 197 7.31 -12.77 9.87
C LEU A 197 6.32 -12.04 10.79
N THR A 198 5.75 -10.93 10.33
CA THR A 198 4.88 -10.11 11.18
C THR A 198 3.55 -10.79 11.47
N LYS A 199 2.99 -11.53 10.51
CA LYS A 199 1.72 -12.25 10.69
C LYS A 199 1.74 -13.25 11.86
N PRO A 200 2.67 -14.22 11.94
CA PRO A 200 2.75 -15.13 13.08
C PRO A 200 3.15 -14.42 14.38
N PHE A 201 4.07 -13.45 14.33
CA PHE A 201 4.48 -12.70 15.52
C PHE A 201 3.31 -11.94 16.16
N MET A 202 2.49 -11.30 15.34
CA MET A 202 1.32 -10.58 15.80
C MET A 202 0.23 -11.51 16.31
N GLN A 203 -0.06 -12.61 15.63
CA GLN A 203 -1.06 -13.57 16.11
C GLN A 203 -0.70 -14.13 17.51
N VAL A 204 0.58 -14.25 17.83
CA VAL A 204 1.06 -14.63 19.16
C VAL A 204 1.00 -13.46 20.16
N SER A 205 1.35 -12.24 19.73
CA SER A 205 1.51 -11.08 20.62
C SER A 205 0.22 -10.29 20.87
N LEU A 206 -0.76 -10.34 19.96
CA LEU A 206 -2.03 -9.62 20.06
C LEU A 206 -2.88 -10.03 21.27
N PRO A 207 -3.19 -11.33 21.47
CA PRO A 207 -4.08 -11.75 22.54
C PRO A 207 -3.63 -11.28 23.94
N PRO A 208 -2.34 -11.35 24.34
CA PRO A 208 -1.91 -10.82 25.62
C PRO A 208 -1.96 -9.29 25.70
N MET A 209 -1.63 -8.57 24.62
CA MET A 209 -1.65 -7.10 24.62
C MET A 209 -3.06 -6.53 24.73
N PHE A 210 -4.03 -7.09 23.99
CA PHE A 210 -5.43 -6.66 24.07
C PHE A 210 -6.06 -6.94 25.44
N ARG A 211 -5.74 -8.09 26.04
CA ARG A 211 -6.16 -8.41 27.42
C ARG A 211 -5.60 -7.45 28.46
N LEU A 212 -4.39 -6.92 28.23
CA LEU A 212 -3.73 -5.97 29.13
C LEU A 212 -4.23 -4.55 28.93
N LEU A 213 -4.46 -4.14 27.67
CA LEU A 213 -4.97 -2.81 27.32
C LEU A 213 -6.43 -2.60 27.76
N HIS A 214 -7.28 -3.63 27.66
CA HIS A 214 -8.67 -3.59 28.14
C HIS A 214 -8.77 -3.36 29.67
N ARG A 215 -7.72 -3.69 30.44
CA ARG A 215 -7.68 -3.36 31.88
C ARG A 215 -7.48 -1.87 32.17
N VAL A 216 -7.02 -1.09 31.20
CA VAL A 216 -6.59 0.31 31.38
C VAL A 216 -7.48 1.28 30.60
N VAL A 217 -8.00 0.88 29.43
CA VAL A 217 -8.81 1.74 28.56
C VAL A 217 -9.97 0.93 27.97
N THR A 218 -11.21 1.39 28.19
CA THR A 218 -12.38 0.93 27.41
C THR A 218 -12.28 1.53 26.01
N LEU A 219 -11.80 0.74 25.06
CA LEU A 219 -11.73 1.16 23.66
C LEU A 219 -13.16 1.39 23.13
N PRO A 220 -13.41 2.49 22.39
CA PRO A 220 -14.69 2.71 21.73
C PRO A 220 -14.95 1.56 20.75
N ASN A 221 -15.92 0.72 21.05
CA ASN A 221 -16.30 -0.38 20.17
C ASN A 221 -17.13 0.16 19.01
N ARG A 222 -16.77 -0.23 17.79
CA ARG A 222 -17.55 0.08 16.60
C ARG A 222 -18.78 -0.83 16.59
N ARG A 223 -19.93 -0.29 16.17
CA ARG A 223 -21.27 -0.88 16.44
C ARG A 223 -21.49 -2.29 15.87
N GLU A 224 -20.66 -2.72 14.93
CA GLU A 224 -20.76 -4.01 14.23
C GLU A 224 -19.56 -4.94 14.50
N PHE A 225 -18.61 -4.50 15.32
CA PHE A 225 -17.37 -5.23 15.62
C PHE A 225 -17.52 -6.01 16.94
N VAL A 226 -17.03 -7.26 16.93
CA VAL A 226 -16.98 -8.06 18.16
C VAL A 226 -15.79 -7.56 18.99
N PRO A 227 -16.02 -7.10 20.23
CA PRO A 227 -14.96 -6.54 21.05
C PRO A 227 -13.88 -7.59 21.32
N ALA A 228 -12.63 -7.13 21.34
CA ALA A 228 -11.43 -7.95 21.48
C ALA A 228 -11.31 -8.74 22.80
N THR A 229 -12.32 -8.66 23.66
CA THR A 229 -12.44 -9.32 24.96
C THR A 229 -13.09 -10.69 24.89
N GLU A 230 -13.82 -11.00 23.82
CA GLU A 230 -14.63 -12.22 23.70
C GLU A 230 -13.94 -13.37 22.94
N TYR A 231 -12.64 -13.23 22.64
CA TYR A 231 -11.85 -14.27 21.96
C TYR A 231 -11.71 -15.53 22.82
N THR A 232 -12.47 -16.57 22.54
CA THR A 232 -12.24 -17.92 23.09
C THR A 232 -11.35 -18.78 22.20
N ASP A 233 -11.37 -18.57 20.88
CA ASP A 233 -10.48 -19.23 19.92
C ASP A 233 -10.35 -18.37 18.65
N TYR A 234 -9.12 -18.13 18.19
CA TYR A 234 -8.86 -17.60 16.84
C TYR A 234 -9.16 -18.72 15.84
N ARG A 235 -10.43 -18.90 15.50
CA ARG A 235 -10.81 -19.77 14.40
C ARG A 235 -10.35 -19.07 13.13
N ASN A 236 -9.26 -19.55 12.54
CA ASN A 236 -8.82 -19.21 11.17
C ASN A 236 -10.08 -19.06 10.32
N SER A 237 -10.48 -17.82 10.02
CA SER A 237 -11.27 -17.59 8.83
C SER A 237 -10.45 -18.24 7.74
N ASN A 238 -11.04 -19.19 7.03
CA ASN A 238 -10.43 -19.93 5.93
C ASN A 238 -10.17 -19.02 4.72
N ASP A 239 -9.81 -17.76 4.97
CA ASP A 239 -9.10 -16.87 4.08
C ASP A 239 -7.66 -17.41 3.96
N LYS A 240 -7.59 -18.62 3.37
CA LYS A 240 -6.47 -19.00 2.54
C LYS A 240 -6.22 -17.78 1.67
N LEU A 241 -5.01 -17.25 1.69
CA LEU A 241 -4.60 -16.32 0.64
C LEU A 241 -5.06 -16.93 -0.66
N ASP A 242 -5.95 -16.26 -1.39
CA ASP A 242 -6.29 -16.69 -2.72
C ASP A 242 -4.96 -16.87 -3.47
N PRO A 243 -4.61 -18.09 -3.88
CA PRO A 243 -3.39 -18.31 -4.63
C PRO A 243 -3.45 -17.39 -5.84
N VAL A 244 -2.35 -16.70 -6.16
CA VAL A 244 -2.25 -15.96 -7.43
C VAL A 244 -2.64 -16.94 -8.54
N PRO A 245 -3.79 -16.75 -9.22
CA PRO A 245 -4.34 -17.78 -10.07
C PRO A 245 -3.34 -18.05 -11.20
N SER A 246 -2.95 -19.31 -11.34
CA SER A 246 -2.12 -19.71 -12.47
C SER A 246 -2.94 -19.55 -13.77
N VAL A 247 -2.26 -19.43 -14.92
CA VAL A 247 -2.91 -19.28 -16.23
C VAL A 247 -3.88 -20.44 -16.53
N VAL A 248 -3.68 -21.60 -15.90
CA VAL A 248 -4.56 -22.76 -15.99
C VAL A 248 -5.82 -22.58 -15.13
N ASP A 249 -5.68 -22.02 -13.93
CA ASP A 249 -6.81 -21.72 -13.04
C ASP A 249 -7.71 -20.59 -13.59
N LEU A 250 -7.12 -19.64 -14.33
CA LEU A 250 -7.86 -18.59 -15.04
C LEU A 250 -8.89 -19.15 -16.05
N ARG A 251 -8.53 -20.22 -16.78
CA ARG A 251 -9.45 -20.87 -17.73
C ARG A 251 -10.56 -21.64 -17.03
N GLN A 252 -10.23 -22.31 -15.93
CA GLN A 252 -11.21 -23.06 -15.12
C GLN A 252 -12.18 -22.12 -14.40
N LEU A 253 -11.70 -20.94 -13.96
CA LEU A 253 -12.54 -19.87 -13.41
C LEU A 253 -13.43 -19.22 -14.47
N GLN A 254 -12.95 -19.08 -15.72
CA GLN A 254 -13.79 -18.65 -16.85
C GLN A 254 -14.91 -19.67 -17.12
N GLN A 255 -14.60 -20.97 -17.21
CA GLN A 255 -15.60 -22.02 -17.42
C GLN A 255 -16.63 -22.08 -16.27
N ARG A 256 -16.19 -22.03 -15.01
CA ARG A 256 -17.12 -21.98 -13.86
C ARG A 256 -18.03 -20.75 -13.87
N LYS A 257 -17.58 -19.61 -14.39
CA LYS A 257 -18.39 -18.38 -14.50
C LYS A 257 -19.40 -18.46 -15.64
N GLU A 258 -19.04 -19.09 -16.77
CA GLU A 258 -19.97 -19.38 -17.86
C GLU A 258 -21.10 -20.31 -17.40
N ASP A 259 -20.77 -21.33 -16.59
CA ASP A 259 -21.75 -22.24 -15.98
C ASP A 259 -22.62 -21.54 -14.93
N ALA A 260 -22.03 -20.64 -14.11
CA ALA A 260 -22.74 -19.88 -13.09
C ALA A 260 -23.65 -18.77 -13.66
N ALA A 261 -23.44 -18.34 -14.91
CA ALA A 261 -24.29 -17.35 -15.59
C ALA A 261 -25.61 -17.95 -16.12
N GLN A 262 -25.73 -19.28 -16.18
CA GLN A 262 -26.94 -19.97 -16.65
C GLN A 262 -27.93 -20.34 -15.54
N THR A 263 -27.54 -20.19 -14.27
CA THR A 263 -28.40 -20.50 -13.11
C THR A 263 -28.76 -19.19 -12.40
N PRO A 264 -30.04 -18.92 -12.06
CA PRO A 264 -30.39 -17.75 -11.26
C PRO A 264 -29.64 -17.83 -9.92
N GLN A 265 -28.68 -16.92 -9.73
CA GLN A 265 -27.93 -16.87 -8.49
C GLN A 265 -28.88 -16.47 -7.35
N PRO A 266 -28.90 -17.19 -6.21
CA PRO A 266 -29.47 -16.62 -5.00
C PRO A 266 -28.74 -15.31 -4.71
N LEU A 267 -29.48 -14.31 -4.20
CA LEU A 267 -28.95 -13.02 -3.78
C LEU A 267 -27.60 -13.23 -3.08
N PRO A 268 -26.55 -12.44 -3.41
CA PRO A 268 -25.25 -12.61 -2.78
C PRO A 268 -25.49 -12.62 -1.27
N GLU A 269 -25.08 -13.70 -0.61
CA GLU A 269 -25.01 -13.70 0.84
C GLU A 269 -24.23 -12.43 1.19
N ARG A 270 -24.88 -11.52 1.94
CA ARG A 270 -24.16 -10.43 2.59
C ARG A 270 -22.95 -11.08 3.22
N PHE A 271 -21.75 -10.69 2.79
CA PHE A 271 -20.51 -11.06 3.45
C PHE A 271 -20.60 -10.50 4.87
N SER A 272 -21.29 -11.19 5.77
CA SER A 272 -21.30 -10.90 7.20
C SER A 272 -20.01 -11.49 7.78
N GLY A 273 -18.87 -11.09 7.21
CA GLY A 273 -17.58 -11.31 7.81
C GLY A 273 -17.45 -10.31 8.95
N ARG A 274 -17.77 -10.73 10.18
CA ARG A 274 -17.44 -9.97 11.39
C ARG A 274 -15.97 -9.57 11.32
N HIS A 275 -15.69 -8.31 11.01
CA HIS A 275 -14.36 -7.77 11.09
C HIS A 275 -14.00 -7.62 12.57
N TYR A 276 -12.81 -8.07 12.94
CA TYR A 276 -12.31 -7.96 14.31
C TYR A 276 -11.42 -6.71 14.40
N ASP A 277 -11.62 -5.84 15.40
CA ASP A 277 -10.74 -4.67 15.63
C ASP A 277 -9.27 -5.07 15.79
N ALA A 278 -9.04 -6.25 16.37
CA ALA A 278 -7.73 -6.89 16.46
C ALA A 278 -7.10 -7.13 15.08
N GLU A 279 -7.89 -7.48 14.08
CA GLU A 279 -7.39 -7.72 12.73
C GLU A 279 -6.96 -6.42 12.05
N VAL A 280 -7.74 -5.34 12.20
CA VAL A 280 -7.36 -4.01 11.71
C VAL A 280 -6.06 -3.56 12.38
N MET A 281 -5.95 -3.70 13.71
CA MET A 281 -4.72 -3.32 14.43
C MET A 281 -3.52 -4.21 14.06
N THR A 282 -3.77 -5.49 13.76
CA THR A 282 -2.77 -6.41 13.19
C THR A 282 -2.23 -5.89 11.86
N ARG A 283 -3.14 -5.51 10.98
CA ARG A 283 -2.79 -4.95 9.67
C ARG A 283 -2.00 -3.65 9.84
N VAL A 284 -2.45 -2.75 10.73
CA VAL A 284 -1.75 -1.48 10.98
C VAL A 284 -0.29 -1.69 11.35
N VAL A 285 -0.01 -2.56 12.32
CA VAL A 285 1.37 -2.83 12.74
C VAL A 285 2.16 -3.55 11.66
N ALA A 286 1.55 -4.49 10.92
CA ALA A 286 2.23 -5.18 9.83
C ALA A 286 2.63 -4.24 8.68
N TYR A 287 1.73 -3.36 8.27
CA TYR A 287 1.99 -2.35 7.23
C TYR A 287 2.98 -1.28 7.72
N ALA A 288 2.90 -0.85 8.97
CA ALA A 288 3.89 0.05 9.57
C ALA A 288 5.29 -0.59 9.65
N ALA A 289 5.38 -1.88 10.00
CA ALA A 289 6.65 -2.60 9.99
C ALA A 289 7.26 -2.68 8.58
N MET A 290 6.46 -2.89 7.55
CA MET A 290 6.93 -2.86 6.15
C MET A 290 7.47 -1.49 5.75
N GLY A 291 6.80 -0.40 6.14
CA GLY A 291 7.30 0.97 5.94
C GLY A 291 8.64 1.19 6.65
N PHE A 292 8.72 0.83 7.94
CA PHE A 292 9.95 0.95 8.72
C PHE A 292 11.13 0.17 8.13
N VAL A 293 10.89 -1.07 7.68
CA VAL A 293 11.90 -1.90 7.01
C VAL A 293 12.33 -1.29 5.68
N GLY A 294 11.39 -0.71 4.92
CA GLY A 294 11.70 0.00 3.68
C GLY A 294 12.55 1.24 3.89
N THR A 295 12.33 1.99 4.97
CA THR A 295 13.03 3.25 5.25
C THR A 295 14.38 3.06 5.95
N ILE A 296 14.51 2.07 6.84
CA ILE A 296 15.71 1.91 7.69
C ILE A 296 16.47 0.63 7.39
N VAL A 297 15.81 -0.52 7.51
CA VAL A 297 16.49 -1.81 7.46
C VAL A 297 17.05 -2.08 6.06
N SER A 298 16.26 -1.86 5.02
CA SER A 298 16.64 -2.14 3.64
C SER A 298 17.83 -1.27 3.21
N PRO A 299 17.84 0.06 3.42
CA PRO A 299 19.01 0.88 3.12
C PRO A 299 20.25 0.46 3.91
N ILE A 300 20.13 0.15 5.22
CA ILE A 300 21.28 -0.28 6.04
C ILE A 300 21.89 -1.58 5.50
N VAL A 301 21.04 -2.54 5.10
CA VAL A 301 21.49 -3.80 4.48
C VAL A 301 22.23 -3.51 3.17
N PHE A 302 21.68 -2.62 2.32
CA PHE A 302 22.36 -2.24 1.08
C PHE A 302 23.70 -1.55 1.34
N GLU A 303 23.80 -0.65 2.33
CA GLU A 303 25.08 -0.04 2.70
C GLU A 303 26.10 -1.10 3.17
N LYS A 304 25.68 -2.06 4.00
CA LYS A 304 26.55 -3.14 4.48
C LYS A 304 27.01 -4.08 3.37
N LEU A 305 26.23 -4.23 2.31
CA LEU A 305 26.60 -4.96 1.10
C LEU A 305 27.50 -4.16 0.15
N GLY A 306 27.83 -2.90 0.49
CA GLY A 306 28.58 -2.00 -0.39
C GLY A 306 27.74 -1.44 -1.53
N TRP A 307 26.42 -1.55 -1.44
CA TRP A 307 25.45 -1.05 -2.42
C TRP A 307 24.77 0.22 -1.91
N GLY A 308 25.51 1.09 -1.22
CA GLY A 308 24.98 2.36 -0.73
C GLY A 308 24.23 3.15 -1.78
N LEU A 309 23.29 3.97 -1.31
CA LEU A 309 22.61 4.97 -2.12
C LEU A 309 23.28 6.31 -1.80
N TYR A 310 23.80 6.96 -2.84
CA TYR A 310 24.00 8.40 -2.85
C TYR A 310 22.98 8.99 -3.81
#